data_AF-A0A1G2Q933-F1
#
_entry.id   AF-A0A1G2Q933-F1
#
_cell.length_a   1.000
_cell.length_b   1.000
_cell.length_c   1.000
_cell.angle_alpha   90.00
_cell.angle_beta   90.00
_cell.angle_gamma   90.00
#
_symmetry.space_group_name_H-M   'P 1'
#
loop_
_entity.id
_entity.type
_entity.pdbx_description
1 polymer ?
#
loop_
_entity_poly.entity_id
_entity_poly.type
_entity_poly.pdbx_seq_one_letter_code
_entity_poly.pdbx_strand_id
1 'polypeptide(L)'
;MSVNELDKLIKDIVVLATELKNKFTHEVSAPVNYACIFAQKQEEYEDLIRAAARLGTVIMEMTNGLLFELAGIETMSGTLKLLKIRQPDPTRPERGYADFTVADFSGFKQIYLSKPGFKLIARPQLKMEMIELM
;
A
#
# COMPACT_ATOMS: atom_id res chain seq x y z
N MET A 1 -8.47 15.82 8.58
CA MET A 1 -7.90 14.58 9.18
C MET A 1 -6.65 14.95 9.98
N SER A 2 -6.52 14.41 11.18
CA SER A 2 -5.35 14.53 12.06
C SER A 2 -4.32 13.43 11.79
N VAL A 3 -3.10 13.61 12.30
CA VAL A 3 -2.03 12.60 12.20
C VAL A 3 -2.44 11.27 12.87
N ASN A 4 -3.13 11.33 14.01
CA ASN A 4 -3.59 10.13 14.71
C ASN A 4 -4.67 9.37 13.93
N GLU A 5 -5.57 10.09 13.25
CA GLU A 5 -6.58 9.48 12.37
C GLU A 5 -5.93 8.82 11.14
N LEU A 6 -4.90 9.45 10.56
CA LEU A 6 -4.11 8.89 9.47
C LEU A 6 -3.36 7.62 9.90
N ASP A 7 -2.66 7.66 11.05
CA ASP A 7 -1.97 6.49 11.61
C ASP A 7 -2.91 5.30 11.81
N LYS A 8 -4.11 5.57 12.36
CA LYS A 8 -5.14 4.55 12.53
C LYS A 8 -5.60 3.98 11.19
N LEU A 9 -5.91 4.84 10.21
CA LEU A 9 -6.33 4.41 8.87
C LEU A 9 -5.29 3.53 8.18
N ILE A 10 -4.00 3.89 8.30
CA ILE A 10 -2.90 3.09 7.75
C ILE A 10 -2.89 1.70 8.41
N LYS A 11 -2.97 1.64 9.74
CA LYS A 11 -2.98 0.37 10.48
C LYS A 11 -4.18 -0.50 10.12
N ASP A 12 -5.37 0.10 9.99
CA ASP A 12 -6.59 -0.62 9.58
C ASP A 12 -6.44 -1.23 8.17
N ILE A 13 -5.86 -0.49 7.22
CA ILE A 13 -5.57 -1.01 5.87
C ILE A 13 -4.56 -2.16 5.93
N VAL A 14 -3.50 -2.03 6.74
CA VAL A 14 -2.47 -3.07 6.87
C VAL A 14 -3.02 -4.34 7.53
N VAL A 15 -3.95 -4.23 8.48
CA VAL A 15 -4.66 -5.38 9.07
C VAL A 15 -5.38 -6.15 7.96
N LEU A 16 -6.24 -5.48 7.19
CA LEU A 16 -7.02 -6.11 6.13
C LEU A 16 -6.13 -6.73 5.04
N ALA A 17 -5.06 -6.04 4.64
CA ALA A 17 -4.09 -6.57 3.68
C ALA A 17 -3.36 -7.80 4.22
N THR A 18 -3.02 -7.81 5.52
CA THR A 18 -2.37 -8.95 6.18
C THR A 18 -3.29 -10.15 6.26
N GLU A 19 -4.57 -9.97 6.61
CA GLU A 19 -5.57 -11.03 6.60
C GLU A 19 -5.72 -11.64 5.20
N LEU A 20 -5.78 -10.80 4.16
CA LEU A 20 -5.88 -11.25 2.77
C LEU A 20 -4.63 -12.03 2.34
N LYS A 21 -3.43 -11.48 2.59
CA LYS A 21 -2.15 -12.14 2.33
C LYS A 21 -2.10 -13.51 2.98
N ASN A 22 -2.46 -13.61 4.26
CA ASN A 22 -2.40 -14.87 5.02
C ASN A 22 -3.42 -15.90 4.53
N LYS A 23 -4.55 -15.44 3.98
CA LYS A 23 -5.58 -16.32 3.41
C LYS A 23 -5.18 -16.92 2.07
N PHE A 24 -4.50 -16.14 1.22
CA PHE A 24 -4.26 -16.51 -0.18
C PHE A 24 -2.81 -16.90 -0.47
N THR A 25 -1.87 -16.65 0.45
CA THR A 25 -0.45 -16.92 0.27
C THR A 25 0.20 -17.61 1.47
N HIS A 26 1.37 -18.21 1.27
CA HIS A 26 2.18 -18.80 2.33
C HIS A 26 3.10 -17.76 3.01
N GLU A 27 3.07 -16.51 2.54
CA GLU A 27 3.93 -15.42 2.97
C GLU A 27 3.42 -14.76 4.26
N VAL A 28 2.99 -15.56 5.24
CA VAL A 28 2.32 -15.08 6.46
C VAL A 28 3.17 -14.11 7.26
N SER A 29 4.49 -14.29 7.23
CA SER A 29 5.47 -13.45 7.93
C SER A 29 6.04 -12.32 7.05
N ALA A 30 5.65 -12.22 5.77
CA ALA A 30 6.18 -11.19 4.89
C ALA A 30 5.74 -9.79 5.35
N PRO A 31 6.67 -8.82 5.45
CA PRO A 31 6.34 -7.50 5.96
C PRO A 31 5.49 -6.70 4.96
N VAL A 32 4.58 -5.90 5.50
CA VAL A 32 3.85 -4.87 4.75
C VAL A 32 4.58 -3.55 4.94
N ASN A 33 5.25 -3.08 3.90
CA ASN A 33 6.09 -1.88 3.95
C ASN A 33 5.53 -0.71 3.12
N TYR A 34 4.46 -0.93 2.37
CA TYR A 34 3.80 0.05 1.52
C TYR A 34 2.29 0.03 1.74
N ALA A 35 1.68 1.21 1.88
CA ALA A 35 0.24 1.39 1.82
C ALA A 35 -0.14 2.49 0.82
N CYS A 36 -1.34 2.37 0.26
CA CYS A 36 -1.94 3.34 -0.61
C CYS A 36 -3.32 3.72 -0.07
N ILE A 37 -3.59 5.01 0.11
CA ILE A 37 -4.88 5.55 0.53
C ILE A 37 -5.56 6.21 -0.66
N PHE A 38 -6.85 5.95 -0.83
CA PHE A 38 -7.68 6.62 -1.83
C PHE A 38 -8.55 7.66 -1.13
N ALA A 39 -8.24 8.94 -1.36
CA ALA A 39 -9.13 10.01 -0.93
C ALA A 39 -10.48 9.86 -1.64
N GLN A 40 -11.57 10.17 -0.95
CA GLN A 40 -12.92 10.07 -1.51
C GLN A 40 -13.44 11.44 -2.00
N LYS A 41 -12.80 12.53 -1.55
CA LYS A 41 -13.09 13.90 -1.96
C LYS A 41 -11.85 14.78 -1.88
N GLN A 42 -11.87 15.92 -2.55
CA GLN A 42 -10.70 16.78 -2.71
C GLN A 42 -10.23 17.34 -1.36
N GLU A 43 -11.15 17.73 -0.48
CA GLU A 43 -10.80 18.26 0.84
C GLU A 43 -10.12 17.20 1.72
N GLU A 44 -10.55 15.94 1.57
CA GLU A 44 -9.93 14.81 2.27
C GLU A 44 -8.52 14.55 1.74
N TYR A 45 -8.31 14.62 0.42
CA TYR A 45 -6.99 14.48 -0.17
C TYR A 45 -6.02 15.50 0.43
N GLU A 46 -6.41 16.77 0.49
CA GLU A 46 -5.56 17.82 1.05
C GLU A 46 -5.27 17.63 2.54
N ASP A 47 -6.27 17.19 3.31
CA ASP A 47 -6.10 16.81 4.71
C ASP A 47 -5.11 15.66 4.90
N LEU A 48 -5.23 14.62 4.08
CA LEU A 48 -4.34 13.45 4.09
C LEU A 48 -2.90 13.88 3.77
N ILE A 49 -2.71 14.71 2.74
CA ILE A 49 -1.38 15.25 2.37
C ILE A 49 -0.77 16.04 3.52
N ARG A 50 -1.53 16.95 4.15
CA ARG A 50 -1.06 17.73 5.31
C ARG A 50 -0.66 16.84 6.49
N ALA A 51 -1.43 15.79 6.76
CA ALA A 51 -1.12 14.84 7.82
C ALA A 51 0.13 14.00 7.49
N ALA A 52 0.26 13.49 6.27
CA ALA A 52 1.39 12.67 5.84
C ALA A 52 2.70 13.47 5.79
N ALA A 53 2.67 14.75 5.40
CA ALA A 53 3.83 15.63 5.42
C ALA A 53 4.40 15.87 6.83
N ARG A 54 3.64 15.55 7.89
CA ARG A 54 4.13 15.58 9.28
C ARG A 54 4.77 14.26 9.73
N LEU A 55 4.54 13.19 8.98
CA LEU A 55 5.05 11.83 9.26
C LEU A 55 6.25 11.46 8.38
N GLY A 56 6.49 12.21 7.31
CA GLY A 56 7.49 11.89 6.32
C GLY A 56 7.64 12.95 5.23
N THR A 57 8.39 12.61 4.19
CA THR A 57 8.73 13.49 3.08
C THR A 57 8.19 12.96 1.76
N VAL A 58 7.73 13.85 0.87
CA VAL A 58 7.37 13.47 -0.49
C VAL A 58 8.64 13.07 -1.24
N ILE A 59 8.66 11.88 -1.81
CA ILE A 59 9.80 11.37 -2.60
C ILE A 59 9.49 11.28 -4.09
N MET A 60 8.21 11.30 -4.46
CA MET A 60 7.80 11.22 -5.86
C MET A 60 6.38 11.78 -6.06
N GLU A 61 6.22 12.60 -7.09
CA GLU A 61 4.91 12.92 -7.66
C GLU A 61 4.53 11.85 -8.68
N MET A 62 3.36 11.26 -8.53
CA MET A 62 2.80 10.29 -9.47
C MET A 62 1.56 10.87 -10.13
N THR A 63 1.19 10.34 -11.30
CA THR A 63 0.03 10.81 -12.09
C THR A 63 -1.27 10.92 -11.29
N ASN A 64 -1.44 10.13 -10.23
CA ASN A 64 -2.66 10.07 -9.45
C ASN A 64 -2.46 10.39 -7.96
N GLY A 65 -1.36 11.03 -7.57
CA GLY A 65 -1.12 11.44 -6.19
C GLY A 65 0.34 11.47 -5.79
N LEU A 66 0.60 11.56 -4.49
CA LEU A 66 1.94 11.71 -3.92
C LEU A 66 2.39 10.44 -3.22
N LEU A 67 3.68 10.11 -3.37
CA LEU A 67 4.35 9.07 -2.61
C LEU A 67 5.24 9.69 -1.54
N PHE A 68 5.03 9.26 -0.30
CA PHE A 68 5.79 9.68 0.87
C PHE A 68 6.70 8.54 1.33
N GLU A 69 7.92 8.92 1.73
CA GLU A 69 8.76 8.13 2.62
C GLU A 69 8.50 8.59 4.05
N LEU A 70 8.06 7.66 4.89
CA LEU A 70 7.75 7.92 6.30
C LEU A 70 8.96 7.60 7.17
N ALA A 71 9.04 8.25 8.34
CA ALA A 71 10.02 7.88 9.37
C ALA A 71 9.87 6.42 9.86
N GLY A 72 8.66 5.86 9.68
CA GLY A 72 8.29 4.50 10.04
C GLY A 72 7.03 4.49 10.90
N ILE A 73 6.05 3.69 10.51
CA ILE A 73 4.86 3.41 11.33
C ILE A 73 4.88 1.93 11.69
N GLU A 74 4.96 1.63 12.99
CA GLU A 74 4.88 0.25 13.47
C GLU A 74 3.46 -0.30 13.27
N THR A 75 3.37 -1.46 12.60
CA THR A 75 2.12 -2.16 12.34
C THR A 75 2.22 -3.62 12.79
N MET A 76 1.10 -4.35 12.74
CA MET A 76 1.11 -5.80 13.03
C MET A 76 1.92 -6.63 12.02
N SER A 77 2.29 -6.04 10.88
CA SER A 77 2.97 -6.69 9.76
C SER A 77 4.34 -6.03 9.48
N GLY A 78 4.96 -5.47 10.51
CA GLY A 78 6.24 -4.77 10.43
C GLY A 78 6.12 -3.24 10.26
N THR A 79 7.25 -2.58 10.05
CA THR A 79 7.31 -1.12 9.91
C THR A 79 6.92 -0.67 8.50
N LEU A 80 5.86 0.11 8.38
CA LEU A 80 5.45 0.73 7.13
C LEU A 80 6.29 1.98 6.84
N LYS A 81 6.93 2.01 5.66
CA LYS A 81 7.87 3.07 5.27
C LYS A 81 7.41 3.89 4.08
N LEU A 82 6.56 3.33 3.22
CA LEU A 82 6.06 4.02 2.04
C LEU A 82 4.55 4.21 2.12
N LEU A 83 4.10 5.45 1.92
CA LEU A 83 2.69 5.78 1.89
C LEU A 83 2.37 6.54 0.62
N LYS A 84 1.50 5.98 -0.22
CA LYS A 84 0.91 6.69 -1.35
C LYS A 84 -0.45 7.26 -0.95
N ILE A 85 -0.68 8.52 -1.27
CA ILE A 85 -2.00 9.15 -1.14
C ILE A 85 -2.47 9.52 -2.54
N ARG A 86 -3.59 8.94 -2.97
CA ARG A 86 -4.18 9.22 -4.27
C ARG A 86 -5.27 10.28 -4.19
N GLN A 87 -5.35 11.06 -5.26
CA GLN A 87 -6.47 11.97 -5.51
C GLN A 87 -7.80 11.20 -5.63
N PRO A 88 -8.94 11.88 -5.43
CA PRO A 88 -10.25 11.26 -5.55
C PRO A 88 -10.49 10.62 -6.91
N ASP A 89 -10.99 9.40 -6.87
CA ASP A 89 -11.30 8.59 -8.05
C ASP A 89 -12.65 7.90 -7.79
N PRO A 90 -13.74 8.33 -8.44
CA PRO A 90 -15.07 7.75 -8.22
C PRO A 90 -15.17 6.25 -8.52
N THR A 91 -14.20 5.70 -9.27
CA THR A 91 -14.13 4.26 -9.57
C THR A 91 -13.49 3.44 -8.44
N ARG A 92 -13.04 4.11 -7.36
CA ARG A 92 -12.31 3.54 -6.22
C ARG A 92 -13.04 3.83 -4.89
N PRO A 93 -14.17 3.14 -4.63
CA PRO A 93 -14.93 3.31 -3.39
C PRO A 93 -14.19 2.76 -2.15
N GLU A 94 -13.18 1.92 -2.35
CA GLU A 94 -12.34 1.39 -1.28
C GLU A 94 -11.44 2.47 -0.66
N ARG A 95 -11.05 2.27 0.60
CA ARG A 95 -10.22 3.24 1.34
C ARG A 95 -8.73 3.18 0.99
N GLY A 96 -8.29 2.08 0.38
CA GLY A 96 -6.90 1.84 0.06
C GLY A 96 -6.54 0.37 -0.05
N TYR A 97 -5.25 0.11 -0.20
CA TYR A 97 -4.64 -1.22 -0.16
C TYR A 97 -3.24 -1.13 0.43
N ALA A 98 -2.63 -2.28 0.74
CA ALA A 98 -1.23 -2.34 1.15
C ALA A 98 -0.53 -3.54 0.52
N ASP A 99 0.76 -3.37 0.23
CA ASP A 99 1.58 -4.36 -0.45
C ASP A 99 2.58 -4.97 0.54
N PHE A 100 2.76 -6.29 0.46
CA PHE A 100 3.78 -7.01 1.21
C PHE A 100 5.00 -7.30 0.32
N THR A 101 6.17 -7.38 0.94
CA THR A 101 7.42 -7.70 0.25
C THR A 101 7.82 -9.14 0.54
N VAL A 102 7.97 -9.94 -0.52
CA VAL A 102 8.46 -11.31 -0.44
C VAL A 102 9.97 -11.36 -0.54
N ALA A 103 10.60 -12.28 0.18
CA ALA A 103 12.06 -12.45 0.14
C ALA A 103 12.54 -13.11 -1.16
N ASP A 104 11.79 -14.11 -1.66
CA ASP A 104 12.06 -14.80 -2.92
C ASP A 104 10.93 -14.56 -3.92
N PHE A 105 11.02 -13.45 -4.66
CA PHE A 105 10.01 -13.10 -5.66
C PHE A 105 9.97 -14.12 -6.82
N SER A 106 11.10 -14.75 -7.16
CA SER A 106 11.15 -15.73 -8.25
C SER A 106 10.42 -17.01 -7.89
N GLY A 107 10.66 -17.55 -6.69
CA GLY A 107 9.91 -18.68 -6.15
C GLY A 107 8.42 -18.35 -5.97
N PHE A 108 8.12 -17.16 -5.42
CA PHE A 108 6.74 -16.70 -5.27
C PHE A 108 6.01 -16.63 -6.63
N LYS A 109 6.67 -16.10 -7.66
CA LYS A 109 6.15 -16.02 -9.03
C LYS A 109 5.81 -17.40 -9.62
N GLN A 110 6.69 -18.39 -9.44
CA GLN A 110 6.46 -19.76 -9.91
C GLN A 110 5.25 -20.41 -9.22
N ILE A 111 5.08 -20.17 -7.91
CA ILE A 111 4.00 -20.77 -7.11
C ILE A 111 2.63 -20.14 -7.43
N TYR A 112 2.58 -18.82 -7.59
CA TYR A 112 1.29 -18.10 -7.62
C TYR A 112 0.80 -17.71 -9.01
N LEU A 113 1.65 -17.45 -10.01
CA LEU A 113 1.17 -17.04 -11.34
C LEU A 113 0.39 -18.13 -12.08
N SER A 114 0.58 -19.39 -11.73
CA SER A 114 -0.19 -20.50 -12.31
C SER A 114 -1.57 -20.67 -11.66
N LYS A 115 -1.85 -19.98 -10.55
CA LYS A 115 -3.12 -20.09 -9.82
C LYS A 115 -4.16 -19.10 -10.35
N PRO A 116 -5.45 -19.48 -10.40
CA PRO A 116 -6.52 -18.57 -10.78
C PRO A 116 -6.56 -17.32 -9.89
N GLY A 117 -6.84 -16.16 -10.49
CA GLY A 117 -6.95 -14.88 -9.79
C GLY A 117 -5.64 -14.10 -9.66
N PHE A 118 -4.47 -14.73 -9.81
CA PHE A 118 -3.20 -14.00 -9.73
C PHE A 118 -2.75 -13.49 -11.09
N LYS A 119 -2.24 -12.24 -11.13
CA LYS A 119 -1.67 -11.63 -12.34
C LYS A 119 -0.34 -10.95 -12.06
N LEU A 120 0.58 -11.05 -13.02
CA LEU A 120 1.82 -10.29 -13.01
C LEU A 120 1.54 -8.87 -13.48
N ILE A 121 2.01 -7.89 -12.71
CA ILE A 121 1.90 -6.48 -13.01
C ILE A 121 3.31 -5.90 -13.11
N ALA A 122 3.64 -5.32 -14.26
CA ALA A 122 4.90 -4.58 -14.44
C ALA A 122 4.71 -3.12 -13.97
N ARG A 123 5.68 -2.60 -13.21
CA ARG A 123 5.78 -1.20 -12.78
C ARG A 123 7.08 -0.59 -13.31
N PRO A 124 7.18 -0.27 -14.61
CA PRO A 124 8.43 0.17 -15.23
C PRO A 124 9.00 1.44 -14.58
N GLN A 125 8.14 2.37 -14.14
CA GLN A 125 8.55 3.59 -13.45
C GLN A 125 9.22 3.34 -12.09
N LEU A 126 8.95 2.19 -11.46
CA LEU A 126 9.57 1.76 -10.21
C LEU A 126 10.61 0.64 -10.43
N LYS A 127 10.87 0.26 -11.69
CA LYS A 127 11.76 -0.85 -12.08
C LYS A 127 11.48 -2.15 -11.32
N MET A 128 10.21 -2.46 -11.09
CA MET A 128 9.79 -3.64 -10.32
C MET A 128 8.62 -4.36 -10.97
N GLU A 129 8.47 -5.64 -10.63
CA GLU A 129 7.31 -6.46 -10.92
C GLU A 129 6.55 -6.74 -9.62
N MET A 130 5.24 -6.92 -9.74
CA MET A 130 4.36 -7.26 -8.64
C MET A 130 3.42 -8.38 -9.07
N ILE A 131 2.88 -9.12 -8.10
CA ILE A 131 1.79 -10.05 -8.35
C ILE A 131 0.58 -9.56 -7.58
N GLU A 132 -0.54 -9.42 -8.28
CA GLU A 132 -1.80 -8.94 -7.74
C GLU A 132 -2.83 -10.06 -7.75
N LEU A 133 -3.63 -10.14 -6.69
CA LEU A 133 -4.84 -10.95 -6.63
C LEU A 133 -6.00 -10.10 -7.18
N MET A 134 -6.61 -10.56 -8.28
CA MET A 134 -7.68 -9.90 -9.04
C MET A 134 -9.08 -10.27 -8.56
#